data_AF-A0AA51E0B4-F1
#
_entry.id   AF-A0AA51E0B4-F1
#
_cell.length_a   1.000
_cell.length_b   1.000
_cell.length_c   1.000
_cell.angle_alpha   90.00
_cell.angle_beta   90.00
_cell.angle_gamma   90.00
#
_symmetry.space_group_name_H-M   'P 1'
#
loop_
_entity.id
_entity.type
_entity.pdbx_description
1 polymer ?
#
loop_
_entity_poly.entity_id
_entity_poly.type
_entity_poly.pdbx_seq_one_letter_code
_entity_poly.pdbx_strand_id
1 'polypeptide(L)'
;MLRKKIAKLTAILTLAAVLTACNQADVIGRTAVTSFDKLVDKLGDQVTFDDSKNSWVLVSPTGEYFEWSKDFSSDVPDATVEFDAAPFLNAGLNADKLPSDQYVYDETSGRIRMPYELGQDAFAYSGEVTAKDTFQNIVDKNRKIIGYHAQLDHYGIALGNGNMFEWAKDMVKNDKDMVFVLNPQPFIDAGVDPAKVEGWVFGKVKVDNDEGKMVEVDKLLKPFDLN
;
A
#
# COMPACT_ATOMS: atom_id res chain seq x y z
N MET A 1 -10.02 74.43 26.26
CA MET A 1 -10.17 74.89 24.85
C MET A 1 -8.75 75.15 24.35
N LEU A 2 -8.25 74.59 23.25
CA LEU A 2 -8.71 74.71 21.87
C LEU A 2 -8.42 73.40 21.11
N ARG A 3 -9.42 72.95 20.34
CA ARG A 3 -9.26 71.98 19.26
C ARG A 3 -8.65 72.71 18.05
N LYS A 4 -7.68 72.11 17.37
CA LYS A 4 -7.47 72.32 15.93
C LYS A 4 -7.26 70.97 15.25
N LYS A 5 -8.22 70.65 14.38
CA LYS A 5 -8.14 69.60 13.35
C LYS A 5 -7.16 70.06 12.25
N ILE A 6 -6.69 69.10 11.44
CA ILE A 6 -5.97 69.15 10.14
C ILE A 6 -4.84 68.10 10.26
N ALA A 7 -4.62 67.11 9.40
CA ALA A 7 -5.18 66.70 8.12
C ALA A 7 -5.04 65.17 7.97
N LYS A 8 -5.87 64.58 7.11
CA LYS A 8 -5.71 63.21 6.64
C LYS A 8 -4.45 63.11 5.77
N LEU A 9 -3.56 62.17 6.06
CA LEU A 9 -2.65 61.63 5.06
C LEU A 9 -2.79 60.10 5.07
N THR A 10 -3.31 59.60 3.96
CA THR A 10 -3.40 58.19 3.62
C THR A 10 -1.99 57.68 3.34
N ALA A 11 -1.57 56.60 3.99
CA ALA A 11 -0.47 55.76 3.53
C ALA A 11 -0.95 54.31 3.52
N ILE A 12 -1.33 53.84 2.32
CA ILE A 12 -1.45 52.43 2.02
C ILE A 12 -0.01 51.91 1.97
N LEU A 13 0.33 50.99 2.86
CA LEU A 13 1.43 50.05 2.62
C LEU A 13 0.91 48.64 2.96
N THR A 14 0.30 48.02 1.97
CA THR A 14 0.24 46.58 1.84
C THR A 14 1.66 46.04 1.87
N LEU A 15 2.02 45.34 2.95
CA LEU A 15 3.06 44.33 2.87
C LEU A 15 2.38 42.99 3.07
N ALA A 16 2.10 42.34 1.94
CA ALA A 16 1.71 40.96 1.85
C ALA A 16 2.79 40.11 2.55
N ALA A 17 2.47 39.56 3.71
CA ALA A 17 3.18 38.39 4.21
C ALA A 17 2.79 37.24 3.29
N VAL A 18 3.64 37.02 2.29
CA VAL A 18 3.58 35.91 1.34
C VAL A 18 3.47 34.60 2.13
N LEU A 19 2.48 33.81 1.79
CA LEU A 19 2.28 32.42 2.21
C LEU A 19 3.53 31.59 1.84
N THR A 20 4.52 31.48 2.72
CA THR A 20 5.61 30.51 2.61
C THR A 20 5.30 29.24 3.42
N ALA A 21 4.09 28.70 3.25
CA ALA A 21 3.67 27.44 3.88
C ALA A 21 3.43 26.30 2.88
N CYS A 22 3.65 26.51 1.58
CA CYS A 22 3.46 25.48 0.54
C CYS A 22 4.57 24.42 0.46
N ASN A 23 5.49 24.37 1.44
CA ASN A 23 6.62 23.44 1.45
C ASN A 23 6.67 22.53 2.68
N GLN A 24 5.54 22.31 3.37
CA GLN A 24 5.37 21.04 4.10
C GLN A 24 5.20 19.94 3.05
N ALA A 25 6.30 19.64 2.38
CA ALA A 25 6.43 18.60 1.39
C ALA A 25 5.91 17.30 2.03
N ASP A 26 5.12 16.52 1.30
CA ASP A 26 4.45 15.30 1.76
C ASP A 26 5.38 14.35 2.55
N VAL A 27 5.35 14.46 3.88
CA VAL A 27 6.24 13.72 4.78
C VAL A 27 5.88 12.24 4.77
N ILE A 28 4.59 11.93 4.66
CA ILE A 28 4.07 10.57 4.62
C ILE A 28 4.60 9.89 3.36
N GLY A 29 4.45 10.50 2.18
CA GLY A 29 4.96 9.94 0.92
C GLY A 29 6.48 9.71 0.95
N ARG A 30 7.26 10.73 1.35
CA ARG A 30 8.73 10.57 1.44
C ARG A 30 9.17 9.48 2.41
N THR A 31 8.51 9.39 3.57
CA THR A 31 8.88 8.40 4.57
C THR A 31 8.43 7.01 4.14
N ALA A 32 7.26 6.88 3.51
CA ALA A 32 6.77 5.64 2.91
C ALA A 32 7.77 5.07 1.90
N VAL A 33 8.28 5.90 0.97
CA VAL A 33 9.31 5.48 0.01
C VAL A 33 10.59 5.08 0.72
N THR A 34 11.07 5.90 1.66
CA THR A 34 12.35 5.63 2.35
C THR A 34 12.28 4.37 3.21
N SER A 35 11.15 4.06 3.84
CA SER A 35 11.00 2.83 4.63
C SER A 35 10.73 1.61 3.76
N PHE A 36 10.05 1.78 2.61
CA PHE A 36 9.89 0.69 1.63
C PHE A 36 11.23 0.29 1.01
N ASP A 37 12.09 1.26 0.70
CA ASP A 37 13.46 1.04 0.23
C ASP A 37 14.27 0.19 1.22
N LYS A 38 14.14 0.46 2.54
CA LYS A 38 14.77 -0.36 3.58
C LYS A 38 14.22 -1.79 3.63
N LEU A 39 12.93 -1.98 3.39
CA LEU A 39 12.33 -3.31 3.28
C LEU A 39 12.92 -4.06 2.08
N VAL A 40 13.03 -3.39 0.93
CA VAL A 40 13.66 -3.95 -0.28
C VAL A 40 15.12 -4.33 0.00
N ASP A 41 15.91 -3.44 0.60
CA ASP A 41 17.31 -3.70 0.97
C ASP A 41 17.43 -4.90 1.93
N LYS A 42 16.52 -5.02 2.91
CA LYS A 42 16.50 -6.12 3.88
C LYS A 42 16.23 -7.46 3.19
N LEU A 43 15.31 -7.49 2.23
CA LEU A 43 14.92 -8.70 1.52
C LEU A 43 15.95 -9.12 0.47
N GLY A 44 16.71 -8.17 -0.08
CA GLY A 44 17.84 -8.42 -0.97
C GLY A 44 17.42 -9.25 -2.19
N ASP A 45 18.01 -10.42 -2.36
CA ASP A 45 17.77 -11.32 -3.50
C ASP A 45 16.33 -11.84 -3.61
N GLN A 46 15.48 -11.61 -2.60
CA GLN A 46 14.03 -11.87 -2.67
C GLN A 46 13.25 -10.78 -3.40
N VAL A 47 13.92 -9.69 -3.83
CA VAL A 47 13.34 -8.66 -4.69
C VAL A 47 14.02 -8.69 -6.04
N THR A 48 13.25 -9.05 -7.08
CA THR A 48 13.75 -9.23 -8.44
C THR A 48 12.88 -8.48 -9.46
N PHE A 49 13.47 -8.10 -10.59
CA PHE A 49 12.69 -7.60 -11.72
C PHE A 49 12.26 -8.77 -12.63
N ASP A 50 10.98 -8.82 -12.97
CA ASP A 50 10.43 -9.76 -13.96
C ASP A 50 10.22 -9.03 -15.29
N ASP A 51 11.13 -9.25 -16.24
CA ASP A 51 11.06 -8.65 -17.57
C ASP A 51 9.79 -9.02 -18.35
N SER A 52 9.23 -10.22 -18.10
CA SER A 52 8.02 -10.68 -18.79
C SER A 52 6.76 -9.97 -18.31
N LYS A 53 6.76 -9.53 -17.06
CA LYS A 53 5.67 -8.76 -16.44
C LYS A 53 5.94 -7.27 -16.41
N ASN A 54 7.15 -6.81 -16.75
CA ASN A 54 7.61 -5.43 -16.57
C ASN A 54 7.35 -4.91 -15.14
N SER A 55 7.58 -5.79 -14.15
CA SER A 55 7.23 -5.55 -12.74
C SER A 55 8.36 -5.94 -11.83
N TRP A 56 8.44 -5.27 -10.68
CA TRP A 56 9.22 -5.74 -9.56
C TRP A 56 8.41 -6.77 -8.78
N VAL A 57 9.08 -7.79 -8.27
CA VAL A 57 8.50 -8.87 -7.49
C VAL A 57 9.26 -8.98 -6.19
N LEU A 58 8.54 -8.87 -5.08
CA LEU A 58 9.01 -9.20 -3.74
C LEU A 58 8.42 -10.56 -3.35
N VAL A 59 9.27 -11.48 -2.91
CA VAL A 59 8.87 -12.77 -2.35
C VAL A 59 9.05 -12.77 -0.84
N SER A 60 8.01 -13.11 -0.09
CA SER A 60 8.08 -13.26 1.36
C SER A 60 8.88 -14.51 1.77
N PRO A 61 9.34 -14.61 3.03
CA PRO A 61 9.98 -15.82 3.55
C PRO A 61 9.16 -17.11 3.41
N THR A 62 7.84 -17.02 3.29
CA THR A 62 6.95 -18.17 3.11
C THR A 62 6.36 -18.27 1.70
N GLY A 63 6.82 -17.44 0.76
CA GLY A 63 6.53 -17.57 -0.68
C GLY A 63 5.37 -16.74 -1.21
N GLU A 64 4.75 -15.86 -0.41
CA GLU A 64 3.76 -14.89 -0.90
C GLU A 64 4.43 -13.79 -1.72
N TYR A 65 3.81 -13.40 -2.83
CA TYR A 65 4.35 -12.41 -3.75
C TYR A 65 3.60 -11.10 -3.62
N PHE A 66 4.36 -10.00 -3.58
CA PHE A 66 3.87 -8.67 -3.89
C PHE A 66 4.59 -8.17 -5.13
N GLU A 67 3.84 -7.96 -6.21
CA GLU A 67 4.37 -7.45 -7.47
C GLU A 67 3.84 -6.02 -7.70
N TRP A 68 4.70 -5.12 -8.19
CA TRP A 68 4.30 -3.78 -8.60
C TRP A 68 4.90 -3.39 -9.96
N SER A 69 4.04 -2.92 -10.85
CA SER A 69 4.39 -2.59 -12.24
C SER A 69 5.32 -1.39 -12.32
N LYS A 70 6.24 -1.45 -13.28
CA LYS A 70 7.11 -0.34 -13.66
C LYS A 70 6.35 0.78 -14.38
N ASP A 71 5.11 0.57 -14.81
CA ASP A 71 4.33 1.58 -15.52
C ASP A 71 2.82 1.29 -15.42
N PHE A 72 2.06 2.21 -14.81
CA PHE A 72 0.59 2.06 -14.68
C PHE A 72 -0.18 2.42 -15.95
N SER A 73 0.51 2.82 -17.03
CA SER A 73 -0.10 3.00 -18.35
C SER A 73 0.03 1.78 -19.27
N SER A 74 0.60 0.69 -18.77
CA SER A 74 0.83 -0.54 -19.54
C SER A 74 -0.35 -1.53 -19.45
N ASP A 75 -0.32 -2.59 -20.26
CA ASP A 75 -1.37 -3.63 -20.28
C ASP A 75 -1.18 -4.72 -19.20
N VAL A 76 -0.19 -4.57 -18.30
CA VAL A 76 0.01 -5.49 -17.16
C VAL A 76 -0.64 -4.90 -15.91
N PRO A 77 -1.07 -5.75 -14.95
CA PRO A 77 -1.62 -5.24 -13.70
C PRO A 77 -0.64 -4.34 -12.94
N ASP A 78 -1.14 -3.22 -12.43
CA ASP A 78 -0.38 -2.26 -11.62
C ASP A 78 0.24 -2.89 -10.37
N ALA A 79 -0.50 -3.81 -9.75
CA ALA A 79 0.01 -4.66 -8.69
C ALA A 79 -0.55 -6.08 -8.80
N THR A 80 0.13 -7.02 -8.17
CA THR A 80 -0.38 -8.39 -7.97
C THR A 80 -0.02 -8.87 -6.58
N VAL A 81 -0.97 -9.51 -5.91
CA VAL A 81 -0.71 -10.35 -4.74
C VAL A 81 -0.93 -11.80 -5.14
N GLU A 82 0.03 -12.66 -4.82
CA GLU A 82 -0.08 -14.09 -5.15
C GLU A 82 0.39 -14.97 -4.00
N PHE A 83 -0.34 -16.03 -3.66
CA PHE A 83 -0.02 -16.90 -2.53
C PHE A 83 -0.49 -18.34 -2.75
N ASP A 84 0.06 -19.26 -1.96
CA ASP A 84 -0.34 -20.68 -1.96
C ASP A 84 -1.82 -20.82 -1.56
N ALA A 85 -2.59 -21.50 -2.40
CA ALA A 85 -4.02 -21.73 -2.18
C ALA A 85 -4.27 -22.82 -1.13
N ALA A 86 -3.31 -23.70 -0.85
CA ALA A 86 -3.51 -24.89 -0.03
C ALA A 86 -4.08 -24.58 1.38
N PRO A 87 -3.59 -23.56 2.13
CA PRO A 87 -4.18 -23.21 3.42
C PRO A 87 -5.66 -22.80 3.33
N PHE A 88 -6.07 -22.16 2.23
CA PHE A 88 -7.45 -21.72 2.02
C PHE A 88 -8.34 -22.88 1.57
N LEU A 89 -7.85 -23.75 0.67
CA LEU A 89 -8.54 -24.97 0.26
C LEU A 89 -8.79 -25.90 1.44
N ASN A 90 -7.77 -26.09 2.29
CA ASN A 90 -7.89 -26.87 3.53
C ASN A 90 -8.88 -26.25 4.53
N ALA A 91 -9.02 -24.92 4.51
CA ALA A 91 -9.99 -24.19 5.32
C ALA A 91 -11.41 -24.15 4.72
N GLY A 92 -11.65 -24.80 3.56
CA GLY A 92 -12.98 -24.95 2.97
C GLY A 92 -13.24 -24.10 1.73
N LEU A 93 -12.22 -23.44 1.16
CA LEU A 93 -12.37 -22.66 -0.06
C LEU A 93 -12.94 -23.52 -1.21
N ASN A 94 -14.04 -23.04 -1.80
CA ASN A 94 -14.46 -23.44 -3.14
C ASN A 94 -14.00 -22.36 -4.13
N ALA A 95 -12.91 -22.62 -4.85
CA ALA A 95 -12.30 -21.66 -5.77
C ALA A 95 -13.26 -21.17 -6.88
N ASP A 96 -14.20 -22.01 -7.33
CA ASP A 96 -15.19 -21.65 -8.36
C ASP A 96 -16.17 -20.55 -7.91
N LYS A 97 -16.23 -20.28 -6.60
CA LYS A 97 -17.08 -19.23 -6.03
C LYS A 97 -16.36 -17.91 -5.83
N LEU A 98 -15.05 -17.86 -6.04
CA LEU A 98 -14.32 -16.60 -5.95
C LEU A 98 -14.74 -15.68 -7.12
N PRO A 99 -14.82 -14.35 -6.90
CA PRO A 99 -15.06 -13.39 -7.98
C PRO A 99 -13.95 -13.46 -9.03
N SER A 100 -14.26 -13.98 -10.22
CA SER A 100 -13.26 -14.24 -11.27
C SER A 100 -12.63 -12.99 -11.88
N ASP A 101 -13.20 -11.81 -11.61
CA ASP A 101 -12.66 -10.51 -12.00
C ASP A 101 -11.47 -10.07 -11.14
N GLN A 102 -11.36 -10.59 -9.92
CA GLN A 102 -10.30 -10.22 -8.96
C GLN A 102 -9.43 -11.40 -8.52
N TYR A 103 -9.91 -12.64 -8.64
CA TYR A 103 -9.23 -13.84 -8.14
C TYR A 103 -9.04 -14.84 -9.26
N VAL A 104 -7.79 -15.23 -9.48
CA VAL A 104 -7.41 -16.26 -10.46
C VAL A 104 -6.75 -17.40 -9.69
N TYR A 105 -7.42 -18.56 -9.62
CA TYR A 105 -6.82 -19.78 -9.10
C TYR A 105 -6.13 -20.53 -10.24
N ASP A 106 -4.82 -20.68 -10.16
CA ASP A 106 -4.03 -21.51 -11.08
C ASP A 106 -3.83 -22.89 -10.45
N GLU A 107 -4.58 -23.86 -10.95
CA GLU A 107 -4.49 -25.27 -10.53
C GLU A 107 -3.11 -25.89 -10.76
N THR A 108 -2.35 -25.38 -11.75
CA THR A 108 -1.04 -25.94 -12.09
C THR A 108 0.01 -25.56 -11.06
N SER A 109 0.03 -24.29 -10.66
CA SER A 109 0.93 -23.81 -9.60
C SER A 109 0.36 -24.00 -8.19
N GLY A 110 -0.95 -24.21 -8.06
CA GLY A 110 -1.65 -24.29 -6.77
C GLY A 110 -1.78 -22.93 -6.09
N ARG A 111 -1.76 -21.83 -6.84
CA ARG A 111 -1.72 -20.46 -6.28
C ARG A 111 -2.96 -19.65 -6.62
N ILE A 112 -3.33 -18.75 -5.71
CA ILE A 112 -4.32 -17.70 -5.95
C ILE A 112 -3.58 -16.42 -6.30
N ARG A 113 -3.87 -15.87 -7.46
CA ARG A 113 -3.36 -14.59 -7.96
C ARG A 113 -4.47 -13.53 -7.93
N MET A 114 -4.14 -12.36 -7.41
CA MET A 114 -5.03 -11.20 -7.30
C MET A 114 -4.39 -10.00 -8.02
N PRO A 115 -4.71 -9.76 -9.31
CA PRO A 115 -4.23 -8.58 -10.04
C PRO A 115 -5.03 -7.34 -9.65
N TYR A 116 -4.39 -6.16 -9.66
CA TYR A 116 -5.02 -4.90 -9.31
C TYR A 116 -4.64 -3.80 -10.29
N GLU A 117 -5.62 -2.97 -10.63
CA GLU A 117 -5.44 -1.72 -11.37
C GLU A 117 -5.58 -0.56 -10.37
N LEU A 118 -4.50 0.20 -10.18
CA LEU A 118 -4.34 1.19 -9.12
C LEU A 118 -4.29 2.64 -9.66
N GLY A 119 -3.97 2.81 -10.94
CA GLY A 119 -3.91 4.09 -11.63
C GLY A 119 -3.87 3.89 -13.15
N GLN A 120 -3.55 4.96 -13.88
CA GLN A 120 -3.40 4.95 -15.35
C GLN A 120 -2.21 5.84 -15.79
N ASP A 121 -1.38 6.23 -14.83
CA ASP A 121 -0.32 7.21 -15.04
C ASP A 121 0.91 6.55 -15.66
N ALA A 122 1.42 7.16 -16.74
CA ALA A 122 2.71 6.79 -17.28
C ALA A 122 3.84 7.22 -16.34
N PHE A 123 4.80 6.32 -16.10
CA PHE A 123 5.96 6.61 -15.25
C PHE A 123 7.15 7.09 -16.07
N ALA A 124 7.93 8.00 -15.48
CA ALA A 124 9.10 8.58 -16.13
C ALA A 124 10.35 8.25 -15.32
N TYR A 125 11.40 7.87 -16.03
CA TYR A 125 12.66 7.41 -15.43
C TYR A 125 13.85 8.11 -16.06
N SER A 126 14.92 8.24 -15.29
CA SER A 126 16.23 8.69 -15.77
C SER A 126 17.31 7.69 -15.35
N GLY A 127 17.98 7.06 -16.31
CA GLY A 127 19.03 6.08 -16.04
C GLY A 127 18.49 4.67 -15.79
N GLU A 128 19.29 3.87 -15.07
CA GLU A 128 18.90 2.53 -14.63
C GLU A 128 17.78 2.63 -13.58
N VAL A 129 16.71 1.86 -13.77
CA VAL A 129 15.52 1.93 -12.92
C VAL A 129 15.65 0.93 -11.78
N THR A 130 15.48 1.40 -10.55
CA THR A 130 15.43 0.55 -9.36
C THR A 130 14.00 0.31 -8.87
N ALA A 131 13.84 -0.69 -7.99
CA ALA A 131 12.57 -0.98 -7.31
C ALA A 131 12.03 0.25 -6.57
N LYS A 132 12.93 1.01 -5.94
CA LYS A 132 12.66 2.27 -5.27
C LYS A 132 12.17 3.35 -6.23
N ASP A 133 12.81 3.52 -7.39
CA ASP A 133 12.42 4.56 -8.36
C ASP A 133 11.00 4.32 -8.89
N THR A 134 10.65 3.06 -9.14
CA THR A 134 9.28 2.69 -9.49
C THR A 134 8.33 3.00 -8.35
N PHE A 135 8.65 2.60 -7.11
CA PHE A 135 7.78 2.88 -5.97
C PHE A 135 7.61 4.38 -5.70
N GLN A 136 8.67 5.18 -5.88
CA GLN A 136 8.61 6.64 -5.80
C GLN A 136 7.62 7.22 -6.83
N ASN A 137 7.63 6.73 -8.07
CA ASN A 137 6.64 7.13 -9.08
C ASN A 137 5.20 6.80 -8.64
N ILE A 138 4.98 5.62 -8.06
CA ILE A 138 3.66 5.23 -7.50
C ILE A 138 3.22 6.24 -6.44
N VAL A 139 4.10 6.58 -5.48
CA VAL A 139 3.77 7.53 -4.42
C VAL A 139 3.51 8.93 -4.97
N ASP A 140 4.29 9.41 -5.93
CA ASP A 140 4.17 10.75 -6.50
C ASP A 140 2.90 10.93 -7.34
N LYS A 141 2.51 9.89 -8.10
CA LYS A 141 1.37 9.93 -9.02
C LYS A 141 0.07 9.49 -8.36
N ASN A 142 0.15 8.49 -7.48
CA ASN A 142 -1.02 7.82 -6.90
C ASN A 142 -1.11 8.01 -5.39
N ARG A 143 -0.67 9.14 -4.86
CA ARG A 143 -0.54 9.39 -3.41
C ARG A 143 -1.74 8.95 -2.54
N LYS A 144 -2.96 9.04 -3.08
CA LYS A 144 -4.22 8.62 -2.42
C LYS A 144 -4.26 7.15 -1.99
N ILE A 145 -3.50 6.26 -2.62
CA ILE A 145 -3.46 4.83 -2.27
C ILE A 145 -2.42 4.51 -1.18
N ILE A 146 -1.65 5.52 -0.74
CA ILE A 146 -0.60 5.36 0.27
C ILE A 146 -1.13 5.81 1.63
N GLY A 147 -1.24 4.87 2.57
CA GLY A 147 -1.74 5.08 3.92
C GLY A 147 -0.62 5.08 4.97
N TYR A 148 -0.97 5.50 6.19
CA TYR A 148 -0.14 5.35 7.38
C TYR A 148 -1.00 4.90 8.55
N HIS A 149 -0.70 3.74 9.10
CA HIS A 149 -1.36 3.14 10.25
C HIS A 149 -0.63 3.53 11.55
N ALA A 150 -1.01 4.67 12.12
CA ALA A 150 -0.30 5.28 13.25
C ALA A 150 -0.15 4.40 14.50
N GLN A 151 -1.09 3.48 14.77
CA GLN A 151 -1.00 2.60 15.94
C GLN A 151 0.06 1.50 15.77
N LEU A 152 0.34 1.11 14.53
CA LEU A 152 1.34 0.09 14.20
C LEU A 152 2.63 0.71 13.68
N ASP A 153 2.67 2.03 13.45
CA ASP A 153 3.78 2.71 12.77
C ASP A 153 4.12 2.09 11.40
N HIS A 154 3.09 1.64 10.68
CA HIS A 154 3.20 1.05 9.34
C HIS A 154 2.75 2.02 8.25
N TYR A 155 3.38 1.94 7.09
CA TYR A 155 2.83 2.45 5.84
C TYR A 155 2.13 1.31 5.10
N GLY A 156 1.23 1.67 4.19
CA GLY A 156 0.56 0.68 3.36
C GLY A 156 0.21 1.21 1.99
N ILE A 157 0.15 0.31 1.01
CA ILE A 157 -0.45 0.55 -0.29
C ILE A 157 -1.82 -0.16 -0.31
N ALA A 158 -2.87 0.62 -0.51
CA ALA A 158 -4.21 0.10 -0.68
C ALA A 158 -4.35 -0.50 -2.09
N LEU A 159 -4.71 -1.78 -2.16
CA LEU A 159 -4.88 -2.51 -3.42
C LEU A 159 -6.33 -2.53 -3.91
N GLY A 160 -7.26 -2.03 -3.08
CA GLY A 160 -8.69 -2.05 -3.36
C GLY A 160 -9.41 -3.18 -2.62
N ASN A 161 -10.74 -3.04 -2.49
CA ASN A 161 -11.61 -3.99 -1.80
C ASN A 161 -11.16 -4.36 -0.36
N GLY A 162 -10.43 -3.46 0.30
CA GLY A 162 -9.89 -3.68 1.65
C GLY A 162 -8.62 -4.55 1.70
N ASN A 163 -8.03 -4.90 0.55
CA ASN A 163 -6.72 -5.55 0.48
C ASN A 163 -5.60 -4.50 0.54
N MET A 164 -4.49 -4.83 1.19
CA MET A 164 -3.34 -3.94 1.31
C MET A 164 -2.04 -4.75 1.41
N PHE A 165 -0.94 -4.11 1.05
CA PHE A 165 0.39 -4.52 1.46
C PHE A 165 0.95 -3.45 2.40
N GLU A 166 1.37 -3.84 3.61
CA GLU A 166 1.88 -2.93 4.63
C GLU A 166 3.33 -3.24 4.97
N TRP A 167 4.07 -2.21 5.39
CA TRP A 167 5.44 -2.32 5.86
C TRP A 167 5.73 -1.35 7.00
N ALA A 168 6.67 -1.71 7.86
CA ALA A 168 7.09 -0.90 8.98
C ALA A 168 7.77 0.39 8.52
N LYS A 169 7.53 1.49 9.25
CA LYS A 169 8.34 2.71 9.14
C LYS A 169 9.78 2.49 9.61
N ASP A 170 9.93 1.73 10.68
CA ASP A 170 11.20 1.45 11.35
C ASP A 170 11.26 -0.04 11.74
N MET A 171 11.92 -0.84 10.89
CA MET A 171 12.02 -2.29 11.05
C MET A 171 12.77 -2.73 12.30
N VAL A 172 13.52 -1.84 12.96
CA VAL A 172 14.21 -2.16 14.22
C VAL A 172 13.27 -2.08 15.43
N LYS A 173 12.18 -1.31 15.32
CA LYS A 173 11.26 -1.04 16.44
C LYS A 173 9.93 -1.75 16.33
N ASN A 174 9.54 -2.13 15.12
CA ASN A 174 8.25 -2.78 14.88
C ASN A 174 8.38 -4.28 15.07
N ASP A 175 7.29 -4.91 15.51
CA ASP A 175 7.22 -6.36 15.72
C ASP A 175 6.82 -7.11 14.44
N LYS A 176 6.52 -6.37 13.37
CA LYS A 176 6.15 -6.84 12.04
C LYS A 176 6.74 -5.86 11.04
N ASP A 177 7.59 -6.34 10.16
CA ASP A 177 8.24 -5.52 9.14
C ASP A 177 7.42 -5.40 7.87
N MET A 178 6.60 -6.42 7.58
CA MET A 178 5.81 -6.58 6.37
C MET A 178 4.53 -7.34 6.69
N VAL A 179 3.41 -6.94 6.09
CA VAL A 179 2.12 -7.62 6.26
C VAL A 179 1.35 -7.65 4.94
N PHE A 180 0.91 -8.84 4.51
CA PHE A 180 -0.15 -8.94 3.52
C PHE A 180 -1.50 -8.89 4.23
N VAL A 181 -2.37 -7.99 3.80
CA VAL A 181 -3.68 -7.76 4.38
C VAL A 181 -4.74 -8.11 3.36
N LEU A 182 -5.52 -9.14 3.61
CA LEU A 182 -6.61 -9.57 2.75
C LEU A 182 -7.97 -9.23 3.36
N ASN A 183 -8.91 -8.82 2.52
CA ASN A 183 -10.32 -8.82 2.85
C ASN A 183 -10.83 -10.27 2.89
N PRO A 184 -11.31 -10.75 4.04
CA PRO A 184 -11.71 -12.14 4.19
C PRO A 184 -13.06 -12.44 3.52
N GLN A 185 -13.91 -11.44 3.25
CA GLN A 185 -15.29 -11.66 2.83
C GLN A 185 -15.42 -12.50 1.56
N PRO A 186 -14.67 -12.26 0.47
CA PRO A 186 -14.76 -13.09 -0.74
C PRO A 186 -14.38 -14.56 -0.50
N PHE A 187 -13.42 -14.82 0.39
CA PHE A 187 -13.05 -16.17 0.79
C PHE A 187 -14.13 -16.84 1.64
N ILE A 188 -14.72 -16.10 2.59
CA ILE A 188 -15.83 -16.57 3.43
C ILE A 188 -17.05 -16.92 2.56
N ASP A 189 -17.42 -16.05 1.63
CA ASP A 189 -18.52 -16.28 0.68
C ASP A 189 -18.27 -17.52 -0.20
N ALA A 190 -16.99 -17.78 -0.50
CA ALA A 190 -16.54 -18.97 -1.19
C ALA A 190 -16.40 -20.23 -0.29
N GLY A 191 -16.68 -20.13 1.01
CA GLY A 191 -16.76 -21.28 1.93
C GLY A 191 -15.59 -21.42 2.92
N VAL A 192 -14.62 -20.50 2.90
CA VAL A 192 -13.51 -20.52 3.85
C VAL A 192 -13.98 -20.26 5.27
N ASP A 193 -13.53 -21.10 6.20
CA ASP A 193 -13.49 -20.78 7.63
C ASP A 193 -12.19 -20.01 7.92
N PRO A 194 -12.26 -18.67 8.10
CA PRO A 194 -11.06 -17.85 8.17
C PRO A 194 -10.21 -18.14 9.41
N ALA A 195 -10.80 -18.71 10.47
CA ALA A 195 -10.06 -19.12 11.66
C ALA A 195 -9.20 -20.39 11.45
N LYS A 196 -9.38 -21.08 10.32
CA LYS A 196 -8.65 -22.31 9.96
C LYS A 196 -7.62 -22.13 8.84
N VAL A 197 -7.48 -20.92 8.30
CA VAL A 197 -6.47 -20.64 7.26
C VAL A 197 -5.09 -20.67 7.91
N GLU A 198 -4.36 -21.77 7.71
CA GLU A 198 -3.06 -21.95 8.33
C GLU A 198 -2.05 -20.89 7.88
N GLY A 199 -1.25 -20.39 8.84
CA GLY A 199 -0.27 -19.35 8.59
C GLY A 199 -0.84 -17.95 8.35
N TRP A 200 -2.16 -17.77 8.40
CA TRP A 200 -2.82 -16.46 8.36
C TRP A 200 -3.52 -16.17 9.69
N VAL A 201 -3.50 -14.90 10.12
CA VAL A 201 -4.18 -14.44 11.32
C VAL A 201 -5.50 -13.81 10.93
N PHE A 202 -6.62 -14.40 11.34
CA PHE A 202 -7.93 -13.77 11.23
C PHE A 202 -8.18 -12.87 12.45
N GLY A 203 -8.38 -11.57 12.24
CA GLY A 203 -8.54 -10.63 13.33
C GLY A 203 -9.20 -9.31 12.94
N LYS A 204 -9.59 -8.54 13.96
CA LYS A 204 -10.17 -7.20 13.78
C LYS A 204 -9.07 -6.14 13.73
N VAL A 205 -9.11 -5.31 12.69
CA VAL A 205 -8.24 -4.14 12.54
C VAL A 205 -9.09 -2.89 12.60
N LYS A 206 -8.61 -1.88 13.32
CA LYS A 206 -9.25 -0.56 13.38
C LYS A 206 -8.85 0.24 12.15
N VAL A 207 -9.80 0.54 11.29
CA VAL A 207 -9.61 1.39 10.11
C VAL A 207 -10.44 2.66 10.27
N ASP A 208 -9.96 3.75 9.68
CA ASP A 208 -10.78 4.94 9.54
C ASP A 208 -11.86 4.67 8.48
N ASN A 209 -13.10 5.07 8.75
CA ASN A 209 -14.14 5.06 7.72
C ASN A 209 -14.09 6.37 6.93
N ASP A 210 -14.85 6.45 5.83
CA ASP A 210 -14.89 7.66 4.98
C ASP A 210 -15.43 8.92 5.71
N GLU A 211 -15.88 8.79 6.96
CA GLU A 211 -16.39 9.85 7.82
C GLU A 211 -15.38 10.28 8.92
N GLY A 212 -14.17 9.72 8.96
CA GLY A 212 -13.15 10.05 9.97
C GLY A 212 -13.34 9.31 11.31
N LYS A 213 -14.15 8.25 11.33
CA LYS A 213 -14.44 7.42 12.51
C LYS A 213 -13.77 6.07 12.39
N MET A 214 -13.03 5.70 13.45
CA MET A 214 -12.47 4.36 13.58
C MET A 214 -13.58 3.29 13.70
N VAL A 215 -13.53 2.29 12.82
CA VAL A 215 -14.38 1.09 12.81
C VAL A 215 -13.51 -0.16 12.82
N GLU A 216 -14.02 -1.23 13.40
CA GLU A 216 -13.33 -2.53 13.39
C GLU A 216 -13.81 -3.37 12.21
N VAL A 217 -12.87 -3.81 11.38
CA VAL A 217 -13.13 -4.65 10.22
C VAL A 217 -12.32 -5.94 10.32
N ASP A 218 -12.92 -7.04 9.90
CA ASP A 218 -12.24 -8.33 9.87
C ASP A 218 -11.21 -8.37 8.73
N LYS A 219 -10.04 -8.93 9.02
CA LYS A 219 -8.90 -9.08 8.09
C LYS A 219 -8.27 -10.46 8.23
N LEU A 220 -7.76 -10.98 7.11
CA LEU A 220 -6.75 -12.03 7.12
C LEU A 220 -5.37 -11.38 6.95
N LEU A 221 -4.48 -11.64 7.90
CA LEU A 221 -3.18 -11.00 7.99
C LEU A 221 -2.07 -12.05 7.86
N LYS A 222 -1.09 -11.81 6.98
CA LYS A 222 0.15 -12.58 6.88
C LYS A 222 1.33 -11.69 7.30
N PRO A 223 1.64 -11.60 8.60
CA PRO A 223 2.73 -10.76 9.09
C PRO A 223 4.09 -11.47 9.03
N PHE A 224 5.15 -10.68 8.87
CA PHE A 224 6.53 -11.14 8.90
C PHE A 224 7.37 -10.24 9.81
N ASP A 225 8.17 -10.86 10.66
CA ASP A 225 9.33 -10.25 11.32
C ASP A 225 10.57 -10.73 10.57
N LEU A 226 11.37 -9.81 10.05
CA LEU A 226 12.54 -10.11 9.21
C LEU A 226 13.84 -10.02 10.01
N ASN A 227 13.80 -9.81 11.32
CA ASN A 227 14.97 -9.63 12.17
C ASN A 227 15.52 -10.91 12.81
#